data_AF-A0A2M7G9E7-F1
#
_entry.id   AF-A0A2M7G9E7-F1
#
_cell.length_a   1.000
_cell.length_b   1.000
_cell.length_c   1.000
_cell.angle_alpha   90.00
_cell.angle_beta   90.00
_cell.angle_gamma   90.00
#
_symmetry.space_group_name_H-M   'P 1'
#
loop_
_entity.id
_entity.type
_entity.pdbx_description
1 polymer ?
#
loop_
_entity_poly.entity_id
_entity_poly.type
_entity_poly.pdbx_seq_one_letter_code
_entity_poly.pdbx_strand_id
1 'polypeptide(L)' 'MTEEEMRAMPMYYVGVIRSYGVTVEAEDPEKAQELAAFFLGSHDASSDEERVRFNFKIQRIELTENDTFLIH' A
#
# COMPACT_ATOMS: atom_id res chain seq x y z
N MET A 1 -35.93 -21.20 -7.33
CA MET A 1 -35.33 -19.91 -6.97
C MET A 1 -36.33 -18.85 -7.30
N THR A 2 -36.85 -18.16 -6.30
CA THR A 2 -37.89 -17.14 -6.47
C THR A 2 -37.24 -15.82 -6.90
N GLU A 3 -37.98 -14.94 -7.58
CA GLU A 3 -37.48 -13.60 -7.98
C GLU A 3 -36.97 -12.77 -6.79
N GLU A 4 -37.38 -13.14 -5.57
CA GLU A 4 -36.94 -12.57 -4.29
C GLU A 4 -35.44 -12.79 -4.00
N GLU A 5 -34.82 -13.80 -4.62
CA GLU A 5 -33.39 -14.15 -4.44
C GLU A 5 -32.47 -13.45 -5.46
N MET A 6 -33.02 -12.69 -6.43
CA MET A 6 -32.27 -11.92 -7.42
C MET A 6 -32.15 -10.42 -7.07
N ARG A 7 -32.23 -10.06 -5.78
CA ARG A 7 -31.98 -8.68 -5.36
C ARG A 7 -30.48 -8.40 -5.44
N ALA A 8 -30.06 -7.59 -6.41
CA ALA A 8 -28.70 -7.11 -6.51
C ALA A 8 -28.26 -6.49 -5.17
N MET A 9 -27.08 -6.87 -4.66
CA MET A 9 -26.55 -6.30 -3.42
C MET A 9 -26.40 -4.78 -3.57
N PRO A 10 -26.82 -3.99 -2.56
CA PRO A 10 -26.62 -2.55 -2.59
C PRO A 10 -25.12 -2.24 -2.67
N MET A 11 -24.77 -1.32 -3.58
CA MET A 11 -23.40 -0.85 -3.77
C MET A 11 -23.16 0.37 -2.88
N TYR A 12 -22.02 0.41 -2.18
CA TYR A 12 -21.62 1.53 -1.33
C TYR A 12 -20.28 2.08 -1.80
N TYR A 13 -20.10 3.40 -1.70
CA TYR A 13 -18.83 4.03 -2.03
C TYR A 13 -18.09 4.39 -0.74
N VAL A 14 -16.96 3.74 -0.49
CA VAL A 14 -16.18 3.88 0.75
C VAL A 14 -14.82 4.49 0.43
N GLY A 15 -14.47 5.56 1.13
CA GLY A 15 -13.14 6.13 1.15
C GLY A 15 -12.25 5.38 2.14
N VAL A 16 -11.02 5.09 1.72
CA VAL A 16 -10.00 4.44 2.55
C VAL A 16 -8.74 5.27 2.49
N ILE A 17 -8.24 5.72 3.63
CA ILE A 17 -6.96 6.42 3.78
C ILE A 17 -6.03 5.53 4.59
N ARG A 18 -4.84 5.28 4.05
CA ARG A 18 -3.78 4.55 4.75
C ARG A 18 -2.46 5.31 4.66
N SER A 19 -1.83 5.49 5.79
CA SER A 19 -0.49 6.05 5.90
C SER A 19 0.44 4.97 6.43
N TYR A 20 1.65 4.90 5.88
CA TYR A 20 2.65 3.92 6.29
C TYR A 20 3.95 4.62 6.67
N GLY A 21 4.54 4.20 7.78
CA GLY A 21 5.94 4.43 8.09
C GLY A 21 6.77 3.28 7.53
N VAL A 22 7.84 3.60 6.81
CA VAL A 22 8.75 2.58 6.27
C VAL A 22 10.17 2.80 6.74
N THR A 23 10.82 1.71 7.14
CA THR A 23 12.25 1.69 7.44
C THR A 23 12.97 1.03 6.28
N VAL A 24 13.91 1.75 5.68
CA VAL A 24 14.63 1.30 4.48
C VAL A 24 16.14 1.41 4.68
N GLU A 25 16.88 0.51 4.04
CA GLU A 25 18.31 0.65 3.78
C GLU A 25 18.47 1.30 2.40
N ALA A 26 19.25 2.37 2.33
CA ALA A 26 19.54 3.10 1.11
C ALA A 26 20.87 3.85 1.25
N GLU A 27 21.45 4.25 0.12
CA GLU A 27 22.75 4.96 0.10
C GLU A 27 22.68 6.36 0.68
N ASP A 28 21.56 7.04 0.49
CA ASP A 28 21.34 8.42 0.93
C ASP A 28 19.84 8.69 1.20
N PRO A 29 19.50 9.77 1.95
CA PRO A 29 18.11 10.06 2.32
C PRO A 29 17.20 10.37 1.14
N GLU A 30 17.71 10.95 0.06
CA GLU A 30 16.91 11.32 -1.12
C GLU A 30 16.48 10.05 -1.86
N LYS A 31 17.42 9.13 -2.12
CA LYS A 31 17.12 7.81 -2.66
C LYS A 31 16.21 6.99 -1.75
N ALA A 32 16.39 7.09 -0.43
CA ALA A 32 15.51 6.40 0.51
C ALA A 32 14.04 6.80 0.30
N GLN A 33 13.77 8.10 0.12
CA GLN A 33 12.43 8.62 -0.12
C GLN A 33 11.91 8.22 -1.51
N GLU A 34 12.69 8.43 -2.56
CA GLU A 34 12.28 8.12 -3.94
C GLU A 34 12.00 6.63 -4.14
N LEU A 35 12.91 5.76 -3.69
CA LEU A 35 12.78 4.31 -3.85
C LEU A 35 11.71 3.74 -2.91
N ALA A 36 11.53 4.29 -1.72
CA ALA A 36 10.40 3.93 -0.88
C ALA A 36 9.07 4.27 -1.56
N ALA A 37 8.92 5.47 -2.12
CA ALA A 37 7.70 5.85 -2.82
C ALA A 37 7.46 5.00 -4.08
N PHE A 38 8.53 4.57 -4.74
CA PHE A 38 8.47 3.75 -5.95
C PHE A 38 8.08 2.28 -5.65
N PHE A 39 8.69 1.67 -4.64
CA PHE A 39 8.52 0.24 -4.33
C PHE A 39 7.44 -0.04 -3.27
N LEU A 40 6.96 0.96 -2.53
CA LEU A 40 5.94 0.76 -1.51
C LEU A 40 4.54 0.64 -2.12
N GLY A 41 4.00 -0.59 -2.11
CA GLY A 41 2.58 -0.87 -2.30
C GLY A 41 1.88 -1.14 -0.96
N SER A 42 1.00 -2.14 -0.92
CA SER A 42 0.52 -2.70 0.36
C SER A 42 1.62 -3.51 1.10
N HIS A 43 2.70 -3.80 0.41
CA HIS A 43 3.90 -4.51 0.84
C HIS A 43 5.10 -4.01 0.02
N ASP A 44 6.31 -4.47 0.35
CA ASP A 44 7.50 -4.22 -0.47
C ASP A 44 7.37 -4.95 -1.81
N ALA A 45 7.25 -4.18 -2.89
CA ALA A 45 7.11 -4.71 -4.25
C ALA A 45 8.45 -4.88 -4.98
N SER A 46 9.59 -4.56 -4.35
CA SER A 46 10.91 -4.74 -4.96
C SER A 46 11.29 -6.21 -5.12
N SER A 47 11.82 -6.56 -6.29
CA SER A 47 12.45 -7.85 -6.56
C SER A 47 13.89 -7.90 -6.04
N ASP A 48 14.45 -9.11 -5.90
CA ASP A 48 15.84 -9.27 -5.44
C ASP A 48 16.86 -8.63 -6.40
N GLU A 49 16.59 -8.65 -7.71
CA GLU A 49 17.43 -7.98 -8.71
C GLU A 49 17.43 -6.45 -8.53
N GLU A 50 16.26 -5.88 -8.24
CA GLU A 50 16.11 -4.44 -8.01
C GLU A 50 16.79 -4.01 -6.71
N ARG A 51 16.67 -4.79 -5.64
CA ARG A 51 17.35 -4.52 -4.37
C ARG A 51 18.86 -4.43 -4.52
N VAL A 52 19.45 -5.33 -5.30
CA VAL A 52 20.88 -5.30 -5.61
C VAL A 52 21.22 -4.13 -6.54
N ARG A 53 20.43 -3.92 -7.59
CA ARG A 53 20.66 -2.85 -8.58
C ARG A 53 20.62 -1.46 -7.97
N PHE A 54 19.68 -1.22 -7.06
CA PHE A 54 19.47 0.07 -6.43
C PHE A 54 20.12 0.19 -5.05
N ASN A 55 20.77 -0.87 -4.57
CA ASN A 55 21.35 -0.97 -3.23
C ASN A 55 20.33 -0.49 -2.16
N PHE A 56 19.13 -1.07 -2.25
CA PHE A 56 17.96 -0.65 -1.49
C PHE A 56 17.21 -1.86 -0.94
N LYS A 57 16.67 -1.73 0.28
CA LYS A 57 15.81 -2.75 0.86
C LYS A 57 14.83 -2.16 1.86
N ILE A 58 13.54 -2.49 1.74
CA ILE A 58 12.56 -2.20 2.79
C ILE A 58 12.70 -3.26 3.88
N GLN A 59 12.99 -2.82 5.10
CA GLN A 59 13.14 -3.69 6.25
C GLN A 59 11.85 -3.83 7.05
N ARG A 60 11.06 -2.76 7.10
CA ARG A 60 9.82 -2.72 7.88
C ARG A 60 8.81 -1.78 7.26
N ILE A 61 7.55 -2.20 7.28
CA ILE A 61 6.38 -1.40 6.90
C ILE A 61 5.44 -1.42 8.11
N GLU A 62 5.08 -0.24 8.59
CA GLU A 62 4.14 -0.06 9.71
C GLU A 62 2.96 0.80 9.26
N LEU A 63 1.74 0.31 9.45
CA LEU A 63 0.53 1.10 9.22
C LEU A 63 0.41 2.12 10.36
N THR A 64 0.54 3.41 10.03
CA THR A 64 0.48 4.50 11.01
C THR A 64 -0.90 5.14 11.09
N GLU A 65 -1.67 5.06 10.00
CA GLU A 65 -3.04 5.56 9.91
C GLU A 65 -3.86 4.60 9.05
N ASN A 66 -5.10 4.31 9.47
CA ASN A 66 -6.01 3.42 8.75
C ASN A 66 -7.45 3.85 8.97
N ASP A 67 -7.85 4.85 8.20
CA ASP A 67 -9.16 5.47 8.31
C ASP A 67 -10.06 5.03 7.15
N THR A 68 -11.34 4.85 7.48
CA THR A 68 -12.38 4.49 6.52
C THR A 68 -13.63 5.30 6.78
N PHE A 69 -14.26 5.78 5.71
CA PHE A 69 -15.47 6.58 5.80
C PHE A 69 -16.39 6.29 4.62
N LEU A 70 -17.69 6.29 4.87
CA LEU A 70 -18.68 6.17 3.81
C LEU A 70 -18.73 7.51 3.06
N ILE A 71 -18.50 7.46 1.75
CA ILE A 71 -18.59 8.66 0.92
C ILE A 71 -20.06 8.92 0.62
N HIS A 72 -20.85 7.91 0.19
CA HIS A 72 -22.32 7.92 0.12
C HIS A 72 -22.89 6.49 0.12
#